data_AF-A0A669PNV7-F1
#
_entry.id   AF-A0A669PNV7-F1
#
_cell.length_a   1.000
_cell.length_b   1.000
_cell.length_c   1.000
_cell.angle_alpha   90.00
_cell.angle_beta   90.00
_cell.angle_gamma   90.00
#
_symmetry.space_group_name_H-M   'P 1'
#
loop_
_entity.id
_entity.type
_entity.pdbx_description
1 polymer ?
#
loop_
_entity_poly.entity_id
_entity_poly.type
_entity_poly.pdbx_seq_one_letter_code
_entity_poly.pdbx_strand_id
1 'polypeptide(L)'
;MRSPRSFFSSVRAQLSQPVFIGEVTCNNKRLDLVFIIDSSRSVRPYDFEKVKEFILTILQFLDISPDATRVGLIQYGSTVKHEFSLKTFRRKQEIERAVRRMMHLATGTMTGLAIQYAVNIAFSESEGARPLNQNVPRVIMIVTDGRPQDPVAEIAAKARNSGILIFAIGVGRVDMNTLKSIGSEPHEEHIFLVANFSQIETLTSVFQTKLCAQDLCAVEKHNCEQICVNTPGSYVCQCYEGYELDADGKSCVDVCNSVDHGCEHVCVNTDNSYICQCYEGFVLREDEKTCKRCTEGPVDLVFVIDGSKSLGEDNFEIVKQFVSGILDTLEISPKAARVGLLQYSSEVRTEFTLRQFSTTKDMKKAVSQMKYMGRGSMTGLALKQMFERSFTETEGARPLSANIPRISIVFTDGRAQDEVSDWAARAKRSGIIIYAIGIGKAIEEELLEIASEPSYKHLFYAEDFTAMEDISEELKVQICEGNSAGFLFLYFLNTFIKCTLLCLEELIASSPFLLLRLSQQSTEPHPARAV
;
A
#
# COMPACT_ATOMS: atom_id res chain seq x y z
N MET A 1 43.23 22.74 -37.34
CA MET A 1 42.97 23.82 -36.37
C MET A 1 41.89 24.75 -36.90
N ARG A 2 40.66 24.67 -36.35
CA ARG A 2 39.72 25.79 -36.10
C ARG A 2 38.40 25.19 -35.53
N SER A 3 37.85 25.91 -34.55
CA SER A 3 36.84 25.52 -33.56
C SER A 3 35.39 25.53 -34.08
N PRO A 4 34.44 24.77 -33.49
CA PRO A 4 33.02 24.93 -33.71
C PRO A 4 32.37 25.84 -32.64
N ARG A 5 32.05 27.08 -33.02
CA ARG A 5 31.06 27.95 -32.37
C ARG A 5 30.14 28.49 -33.46
N SER A 6 29.05 27.79 -33.75
CA SER A 6 27.88 28.37 -34.45
C SER A 6 26.74 27.35 -34.54
N PHE A 7 26.02 27.15 -33.44
CA PHE A 7 24.67 26.57 -33.48
C PHE A 7 23.79 27.22 -32.39
N PHE A 8 23.83 28.55 -32.35
CA PHE A 8 22.92 29.39 -31.56
C PHE A 8 22.60 30.64 -32.39
N SER A 9 21.66 30.52 -33.32
CA SER A 9 20.93 31.66 -33.91
C SER A 9 19.80 31.16 -34.83
N SER A 10 18.77 30.55 -34.25
CA SER A 10 17.48 30.43 -34.94
C SER A 10 16.32 30.24 -33.95
N VAL A 11 16.23 31.08 -32.91
CA VAL A 11 14.97 31.33 -32.19
C VAL A 11 15.00 32.78 -31.67
N ARG A 12 14.92 33.75 -32.58
CA ARG A 12 14.68 35.15 -32.21
C ARG A 12 14.04 35.90 -33.37
N ALA A 13 12.73 35.77 -33.52
CA ALA A 13 11.82 36.79 -34.04
C ALA A 13 10.43 36.18 -34.32
N GLN A 14 9.56 36.19 -33.31
CA GLN A 14 8.10 36.35 -33.47
C GLN A 14 7.48 36.50 -32.07
N LEU A 15 7.79 37.62 -31.42
CA LEU A 15 7.06 38.11 -30.25
C LEU A 15 6.83 39.60 -30.46
N SER A 16 5.68 39.94 -31.01
CA SER A 16 5.12 41.30 -30.96
C SER A 16 3.66 41.31 -31.39
N GLN A 17 2.77 40.73 -30.56
CA GLN A 17 1.41 41.23 -30.35
C GLN A 17 1.04 40.99 -28.88
N PRO A 18 0.48 41.98 -28.16
CA PRO A 18 -0.04 41.76 -26.82
C PRO A 18 -1.33 40.94 -26.96
N VAL A 19 -1.26 39.66 -26.61
CA VAL A 19 -2.47 38.86 -26.40
C VAL A 19 -3.12 39.41 -25.13
N PHE A 20 -4.27 40.06 -25.29
CA PHE A 20 -5.18 40.35 -24.18
C PHE A 20 -5.54 39.01 -23.53
N ILE A 21 -5.01 38.73 -22.34
CA ILE A 21 -5.47 37.63 -21.49
C ILE A 21 -6.82 38.09 -20.92
N GLY A 22 -7.90 37.76 -21.61
CA GLY A 22 -9.22 37.78 -20.98
C GLY A 22 -9.19 36.82 -19.79
N GLU A 23 -9.80 37.21 -18.67
CA GLU A 23 -9.97 36.35 -17.49
C GLU A 23 -10.54 34.99 -17.91
N VAL A 24 -9.70 33.96 -17.99
CA VAL A 24 -10.15 32.59 -18.23
C VAL A 24 -10.76 32.11 -16.92
N THR A 25 -12.08 32.28 -16.78
CA THR A 25 -12.87 31.68 -15.71
C THR A 25 -13.36 30.31 -16.14
N CYS A 26 -13.22 29.30 -15.28
CA CYS A 26 -13.64 27.92 -15.52
C CYS A 26 -15.19 27.80 -15.49
N ASN A 27 -15.93 28.44 -16.40
CA ASN A 27 -17.40 28.51 -16.30
C ASN A 27 -18.06 27.13 -16.50
N ASN A 28 -18.94 26.73 -15.57
CA ASN A 28 -19.74 25.49 -15.62
C ASN A 28 -18.93 24.20 -15.80
N LYS A 29 -17.66 24.18 -15.37
CA LYS A 29 -16.82 22.98 -15.44
C LYS A 29 -17.09 22.05 -14.27
N ARG A 30 -17.48 20.82 -14.61
CA ARG A 30 -17.71 19.72 -13.67
C ARG A 30 -16.37 19.06 -13.31
N LEU A 31 -15.90 19.29 -12.09
CA LEU A 31 -14.64 18.72 -11.58
C LEU A 31 -14.74 18.40 -10.08
N ASP A 32 -14.22 17.25 -9.64
CA ASP A 32 -14.00 16.95 -8.22
C ASP A 32 -12.48 17.07 -7.93
N LEU A 33 -12.07 18.13 -7.25
CA LEU A 33 -10.67 18.46 -6.98
C LEU A 33 -10.35 18.28 -5.49
N VAL A 34 -9.34 17.47 -5.16
CA VAL A 34 -8.84 17.32 -3.79
C VAL A 34 -7.40 17.81 -3.73
N PHE A 35 -7.15 18.80 -2.86
CA PHE A 35 -5.79 19.21 -2.52
C PHE A 35 -5.22 18.29 -1.45
N ILE A 36 -3.99 17.80 -1.69
CA ILE A 36 -3.21 17.03 -0.70
C ILE A 36 -1.97 17.85 -0.36
N ILE A 37 -1.94 18.39 0.85
CA ILE A 37 -0.91 19.37 1.23
C ILE A 37 0.05 18.78 2.26
N ASP A 38 1.33 18.73 1.91
CA ASP A 38 2.40 18.39 2.83
C ASP A 38 2.52 19.46 3.92
N SER A 39 2.30 19.02 5.16
CA SER A 39 2.36 19.83 6.38
C SER A 39 3.41 19.25 7.33
N SER A 40 4.38 18.53 6.78
CA SER A 40 5.49 17.94 7.52
C SER A 40 6.44 19.00 8.08
N ARG A 41 7.40 18.53 8.88
CA ARG A 41 8.41 19.38 9.53
C ARG A 41 9.38 20.05 8.55
N SER A 42 9.58 19.51 7.34
CA SER A 42 10.45 20.13 6.32
C SER A 42 9.86 21.41 5.77
N VAL A 43 8.53 21.46 5.64
CA VAL A 43 7.78 22.66 5.25
C VAL A 43 7.77 23.63 6.43
N ARG A 44 8.44 24.78 6.31
CA ARG A 44 8.45 25.77 7.40
C ARG A 44 7.11 26.52 7.46
N PRO A 45 6.71 27.07 8.62
CA PRO A 45 5.44 27.81 8.73
C PRO A 45 5.29 28.95 7.70
N TYR A 46 6.36 29.68 7.37
CA TYR A 46 6.33 30.71 6.33
C TYR A 46 6.10 30.14 4.92
N ASP A 47 6.70 29.00 4.63
CA ASP A 47 6.53 28.29 3.36
C ASP A 47 5.13 27.67 3.25
N PHE A 48 4.56 27.22 4.37
CA PHE A 48 3.17 26.73 4.44
C PHE A 48 2.16 27.84 4.11
N GLU A 49 2.40 29.09 4.54
CA GLU A 49 1.57 30.22 4.12
C GLU A 49 1.63 30.46 2.60
N LYS A 50 2.78 30.20 1.96
CA LYS A 50 2.87 30.26 0.49
C LYS A 50 2.03 29.19 -0.21
N VAL A 51 1.94 28.00 0.37
CA VAL A 51 1.03 26.96 -0.14
C VAL A 51 -0.43 27.38 0.03
N LYS A 52 -0.79 28.01 1.15
CA LYS A 52 -2.14 28.56 1.35
C LYS A 52 -2.47 29.64 0.31
N GLU A 53 -1.56 30.56 0.06
CA GLU A 53 -1.70 31.60 -0.98
C GLU A 53 -1.87 31.01 -2.38
N PHE A 54 -1.11 29.96 -2.70
CA PHE A 54 -1.25 29.22 -3.95
C PHE A 54 -2.63 28.59 -4.12
N ILE A 55 -3.13 27.88 -3.09
CA ILE A 55 -4.49 27.30 -3.10
C ILE A 55 -5.54 28.40 -3.29
N LEU A 56 -5.44 29.51 -2.53
CA LEU A 56 -6.36 30.63 -2.65
C LEU A 56 -6.37 31.23 -4.06
N THR A 57 -5.21 31.31 -4.70
CA THR A 57 -5.07 31.78 -6.08
C THR A 57 -5.75 30.83 -7.07
N ILE A 58 -5.60 29.50 -6.90
CA ILE A 58 -6.31 28.53 -7.74
C ILE A 58 -7.82 28.63 -7.57
N LEU A 59 -8.31 28.79 -6.34
CA LEU A 59 -9.73 28.95 -6.08
C LEU A 59 -10.34 30.18 -6.77
N GLN A 60 -9.56 31.22 -7.10
CA GLN A 60 -10.09 32.42 -7.75
C GLN A 60 -10.69 32.13 -9.12
N PHE A 61 -10.06 31.30 -9.94
CA PHE A 61 -10.52 31.03 -11.31
C PHE A 61 -11.45 29.82 -11.44
N LEU A 62 -11.61 29.00 -10.39
CA LEU A 62 -12.57 27.89 -10.37
C LEU A 62 -14.02 28.37 -10.15
N ASP A 63 -14.95 27.76 -10.87
CA ASP A 63 -16.39 27.93 -10.66
C ASP A 63 -16.91 26.89 -9.65
N ILE A 64 -16.94 27.30 -8.39
CA ILE A 64 -17.25 26.41 -7.26
C ILE A 64 -18.74 26.41 -6.98
N SER A 65 -19.37 25.28 -7.22
CA SER A 65 -20.77 25.02 -6.88
C SER A 65 -21.03 23.50 -6.84
N PRO A 66 -22.15 23.04 -6.24
CA PRO A 66 -22.49 21.61 -6.22
C PRO A 66 -22.62 20.97 -7.60
N ASP A 67 -22.93 21.77 -8.63
CA ASP A 67 -23.18 21.32 -10.00
C ASP A 67 -21.98 21.53 -10.94
N ALA A 68 -20.98 22.32 -10.53
CA ALA A 68 -19.74 22.58 -11.25
C ALA A 68 -18.53 21.94 -10.54
N THR A 69 -17.62 22.75 -9.98
CA THR A 69 -16.42 22.26 -9.29
C THR A 69 -16.68 22.07 -7.80
N ARG A 70 -16.37 20.87 -7.28
CA ARG A 70 -16.32 20.55 -5.84
C ARG A 70 -14.86 20.48 -5.40
N VAL A 71 -14.58 21.02 -4.21
CA VAL A 71 -13.21 21.06 -3.68
C VAL A 71 -13.16 20.41 -2.30
N GLY A 72 -12.26 19.45 -2.14
CA GLY A 72 -11.86 18.89 -0.86
C GLY A 72 -10.41 19.27 -0.55
N LEU A 73 -10.04 19.19 0.72
CA LEU A 73 -8.67 19.44 1.14
C LEU A 73 -8.30 18.54 2.32
N ILE A 74 -7.17 17.88 2.18
CA ILE A 74 -6.49 17.20 3.26
C ILE A 74 -5.07 17.76 3.40
N GLN A 75 -4.58 17.81 4.62
CA GLN A 75 -3.16 18.02 4.89
C GLN A 75 -2.58 16.80 5.59
N TYR A 76 -1.30 16.53 5.41
CA TYR A 76 -0.68 15.35 6.01
C TYR A 76 0.67 15.66 6.66
N GLY A 77 1.00 14.85 7.65
CA GLY A 77 2.31 14.79 8.27
C GLY A 77 2.62 13.34 8.64
N SER A 78 2.73 13.04 9.93
CA SER A 78 2.71 11.64 10.43
C SER A 78 1.32 11.01 10.33
N THR A 79 0.27 11.83 10.27
CA THR A 79 -1.13 11.43 10.11
C THR A 79 -1.79 12.31 9.05
N VAL A 80 -2.93 11.86 8.53
CA VAL A 80 -3.76 12.65 7.63
C VAL A 80 -4.76 13.45 8.45
N LYS A 81 -4.80 14.77 8.23
CA LYS A 81 -5.81 15.66 8.77
C LYS A 81 -6.78 16.07 7.65
N HIS A 82 -8.01 15.64 7.81
CA HIS A 82 -9.11 15.99 6.93
C HIS A 82 -9.64 17.39 7.26
N GLU A 83 -9.31 18.40 6.45
CA GLU A 83 -9.74 19.78 6.70
C GLU A 83 -11.20 19.98 6.28
N PHE A 84 -11.58 19.49 5.10
CA PHE A 84 -12.96 19.45 4.63
C PHE A 84 -13.11 18.56 3.40
N SER A 85 -14.30 17.97 3.24
CA SER A 85 -14.64 17.11 2.09
C SER A 85 -15.36 17.85 0.96
N LEU A 86 -15.52 17.17 -0.17
CA LEU A 86 -16.17 17.68 -1.39
C LEU A 86 -17.62 18.14 -1.14
N LYS A 87 -18.32 17.59 -0.13
CA LYS A 87 -19.68 18.01 0.27
C LYS A 87 -19.72 19.15 1.28
N THR A 88 -18.61 19.49 1.93
CA THR A 88 -18.61 20.33 3.14
C THR A 88 -19.00 21.78 2.83
N PHE A 89 -18.40 22.38 1.81
CA PHE A 89 -18.65 23.78 1.45
C PHE A 89 -19.22 23.89 0.03
N ARG A 90 -20.17 24.80 -0.15
CA ARG A 90 -20.83 25.05 -1.45
C ARG A 90 -20.43 26.37 -2.08
N ARG A 91 -19.76 27.25 -1.33
CA ARG A 91 -19.37 28.59 -1.76
C ARG A 91 -17.87 28.80 -1.61
N LYS A 92 -17.26 29.44 -2.61
CA LYS A 92 -15.84 29.80 -2.64
C LYS A 92 -15.37 30.50 -1.37
N GLN A 93 -16.15 31.47 -0.87
CA GLN A 93 -15.76 32.25 0.31
C GLN A 93 -15.64 31.42 1.60
N GLU A 94 -16.34 30.29 1.69
CA GLU A 94 -16.26 29.39 2.85
C GLU A 94 -14.99 28.55 2.80
N ILE A 95 -14.67 28.03 1.62
CA ILE A 95 -13.43 27.29 1.36
C ILE A 95 -12.22 28.19 1.62
N GLU A 96 -12.22 29.42 1.09
CA GLU A 96 -11.12 30.36 1.34
C GLU A 96 -10.92 30.64 2.84
N ARG A 97 -12.02 30.77 3.60
CA ARG A 97 -11.94 30.95 5.06
C ARG A 97 -11.37 29.71 5.75
N ALA A 98 -11.73 28.51 5.31
CA ALA A 98 -11.17 27.28 5.83
C ALA A 98 -9.66 27.17 5.53
N VAL A 99 -9.25 27.42 4.28
CA VAL A 99 -7.84 27.42 3.84
C VAL A 99 -7.02 28.41 4.67
N ARG A 100 -7.50 29.64 4.87
CA ARG A 100 -6.80 30.65 5.69
C ARG A 100 -6.59 30.22 7.14
N ARG A 101 -7.47 29.37 7.69
CA ARG A 101 -7.45 28.89 9.07
C ARG A 101 -6.65 27.59 9.28
N MET A 102 -6.13 26.98 8.21
CA MET A 102 -5.32 25.77 8.34
C MET A 102 -4.10 26.04 9.23
N MET A 103 -3.88 25.11 10.16
CA MET A 103 -2.71 25.09 11.04
C MET A 103 -1.72 24.04 10.55
N HIS A 104 -0.44 24.42 10.51
CA HIS A 104 0.67 23.55 10.12
C HIS A 104 0.90 22.44 11.17
N LEU A 105 1.10 21.19 10.73
CA LEU A 105 1.22 20.01 11.60
C LEU A 105 2.66 19.81 12.11
N ALA A 106 3.66 20.09 11.28
CA ALA A 106 5.09 19.96 11.60
C ALA A 106 5.55 18.55 12.07
N THR A 107 4.90 17.49 11.57
CA THR A 107 5.22 16.08 11.90
C THR A 107 5.94 15.36 10.76
N GLY A 108 5.86 14.02 10.67
CA GLY A 108 6.50 13.20 9.62
C GLY A 108 5.94 13.45 8.21
N THR A 109 6.26 12.59 7.24
CA THR A 109 5.91 12.78 5.83
C THR A 109 5.32 11.49 5.23
N MET A 110 4.09 11.14 5.65
CA MET A 110 3.37 9.94 5.19
C MET A 110 2.52 10.25 3.95
N THR A 111 3.18 10.28 2.79
CA THR A 111 2.57 10.70 1.52
C THR A 111 1.71 9.60 0.93
N GLY A 112 2.13 8.34 1.04
CA GLY A 112 1.37 7.18 0.61
C GLY A 112 0.05 7.09 1.35
N LEU A 113 0.07 7.27 2.66
CA LEU A 113 -1.12 7.34 3.51
C LEU A 113 -2.09 8.44 3.07
N ALA A 114 -1.57 9.62 2.69
CA ALA A 114 -2.40 10.73 2.22
C ALA A 114 -3.11 10.42 0.90
N ILE A 115 -2.39 9.80 -0.06
CA ILE A 115 -2.97 9.36 -1.33
C ILE A 115 -4.00 8.25 -1.07
N GLN A 116 -3.70 7.28 -0.20
CA GLN A 116 -4.61 6.21 0.17
C GLN A 116 -5.91 6.74 0.79
N TYR A 117 -5.78 7.71 1.71
CA TYR A 117 -6.92 8.40 2.31
C TYR A 117 -7.76 9.11 1.24
N ALA A 118 -7.12 9.76 0.26
CA ALA A 118 -7.84 10.41 -0.82
C ALA A 118 -8.68 9.41 -1.63
N VAL A 119 -8.10 8.26 -2.00
CA VAL A 119 -8.78 7.19 -2.75
C VAL A 119 -9.95 6.61 -1.95
N ASN A 120 -9.72 6.22 -0.70
CA ASN A 120 -10.69 5.47 0.09
C ASN A 120 -11.78 6.35 0.71
N ILE A 121 -11.45 7.59 1.05
CA ILE A 121 -12.32 8.47 1.84
C ILE A 121 -12.66 9.75 1.08
N ALA A 122 -11.68 10.56 0.68
CA ALA A 122 -11.98 11.89 0.11
C ALA A 122 -12.76 11.82 -1.22
N PHE A 123 -12.53 10.79 -2.04
CA PHE A 123 -13.26 10.51 -3.28
C PHE A 123 -14.42 9.51 -3.12
N SER A 124 -14.84 9.22 -1.89
CA SER A 124 -16.05 8.45 -1.64
C SER A 124 -17.31 9.28 -1.93
N GLU A 125 -18.39 8.62 -2.35
CA GLU A 125 -19.69 9.29 -2.55
C GLU A 125 -20.24 9.84 -1.24
N SER A 126 -19.99 9.14 -0.13
CA SER A 126 -20.36 9.60 1.21
C SER A 126 -19.67 10.92 1.54
N GLU A 127 -18.45 11.18 1.09
CA GLU A 127 -17.72 12.45 1.24
C GLU A 127 -18.00 13.48 0.13
N GLY A 128 -18.93 13.18 -0.78
CA GLY A 128 -19.43 14.13 -1.76
C GLY A 128 -18.77 14.05 -3.13
N ALA A 129 -17.94 13.04 -3.39
CA ALA A 129 -17.53 12.74 -4.75
C ALA A 129 -18.74 12.33 -5.60
N ARG A 130 -18.73 12.68 -6.88
CA ARG A 130 -19.78 12.26 -7.79
C ARG A 130 -19.59 10.81 -8.21
N PRO A 131 -20.69 10.06 -8.41
CA PRO A 131 -20.63 8.70 -8.92
C PRO A 131 -19.81 8.61 -10.20
N LEU A 132 -19.05 7.52 -10.35
CA LEU A 132 -18.16 7.32 -11.51
C LEU A 132 -18.93 7.34 -12.84
N ASN A 133 -20.18 6.87 -12.86
CA ASN A 133 -21.04 6.86 -14.06
C ASN A 133 -21.43 8.25 -14.56
N GLN A 134 -21.16 9.33 -13.81
CA GLN A 134 -21.36 10.70 -14.28
C GLN A 134 -20.18 11.23 -15.11
N ASN A 135 -19.10 10.44 -15.27
CA ASN A 135 -17.88 10.79 -16.01
C ASN A 135 -17.31 12.16 -15.63
N VAL A 136 -17.34 12.47 -14.34
CA VAL A 136 -16.75 13.69 -13.80
C VAL A 136 -15.28 13.43 -13.50
N PRO A 137 -14.36 14.25 -14.03
CA PRO A 137 -12.94 14.16 -13.69
C PRO A 137 -12.70 14.27 -12.18
N ARG A 138 -11.93 13.33 -11.63
CA ARG A 138 -11.42 13.35 -10.25
C ARG A 138 -9.95 13.69 -10.27
N VAL A 139 -9.55 14.72 -9.54
CA VAL A 139 -8.19 15.26 -9.60
C VAL A 139 -7.61 15.41 -8.21
N ILE A 140 -6.43 14.85 -8.00
CA ILE A 140 -5.55 15.14 -6.88
C ILE A 140 -4.56 16.22 -7.32
N MET A 141 -4.43 17.27 -6.52
CA MET A 141 -3.28 18.18 -6.60
C MET A 141 -2.46 18.04 -5.34
N ILE A 142 -1.30 17.38 -5.44
CA ILE A 142 -0.41 17.13 -4.32
C ILE A 142 0.77 18.10 -4.33
N VAL A 143 1.04 18.74 -3.20
CA VAL A 143 2.19 19.64 -3.00
C VAL A 143 3.08 19.05 -1.91
N THR A 144 4.34 18.73 -2.23
CA THR A 144 5.30 18.14 -1.29
C THR A 144 6.71 18.70 -1.48
N ASP A 145 7.50 18.78 -0.40
CA ASP A 145 8.89 19.27 -0.42
C ASP A 145 9.93 18.19 -0.06
N GLY A 146 9.46 16.97 0.22
CA GLY A 146 10.24 15.96 0.92
C GLY A 146 10.17 14.57 0.28
N ARG A 147 11.02 13.68 0.77
CA ARG A 147 10.92 12.25 0.46
C ARG A 147 9.87 11.62 1.37
N PRO A 148 8.94 10.82 0.83
CA PRO A 148 7.97 10.10 1.63
C PRO A 148 8.67 9.13 2.58
N GLN A 149 8.07 8.93 3.75
CA GLN A 149 8.54 8.00 4.78
C GLN A 149 7.82 6.64 4.70
N ASP A 150 6.92 6.52 3.73
CA ASP A 150 6.08 5.36 3.43
C ASP A 150 6.08 5.04 1.92
N PRO A 151 5.65 3.82 1.52
CA PRO A 151 5.54 3.46 0.11
C PRO A 151 4.49 4.29 -0.62
N VAL A 152 4.85 4.86 -1.78
CA VAL A 152 3.94 5.71 -2.58
C VAL A 152 3.55 5.10 -3.93
N ALA A 153 4.42 4.29 -4.54
CA ALA A 153 4.28 3.88 -5.93
C ALA A 153 3.01 3.06 -6.18
N GLU A 154 2.76 2.04 -5.36
CA GLU A 154 1.60 1.15 -5.48
C GLU A 154 0.29 1.88 -5.20
N ILE A 155 0.26 2.72 -4.15
CA ILE A 155 -0.94 3.48 -3.78
C ILE A 155 -1.27 4.53 -4.85
N ALA A 156 -0.27 5.21 -5.39
CA ALA A 156 -0.45 6.14 -6.49
C ALA A 156 -0.90 5.42 -7.77
N ALA A 157 -0.36 4.24 -8.07
CA ALA A 157 -0.83 3.41 -9.18
C ALA A 157 -2.31 3.04 -8.99
N LYS A 158 -2.72 2.60 -7.79
CA LYS A 158 -4.13 2.32 -7.48
C LYS A 158 -5.03 3.54 -7.69
N ALA A 159 -4.59 4.72 -7.23
CA ALA A 159 -5.32 5.97 -7.47
C ALA A 159 -5.49 6.26 -8.97
N ARG A 160 -4.41 6.16 -9.76
CA ARG A 160 -4.43 6.37 -11.22
C ARG A 160 -5.34 5.36 -11.93
N ASN A 161 -5.23 4.08 -11.58
CA ASN A 161 -6.05 3.00 -12.13
C ASN A 161 -7.53 3.14 -11.74
N SER A 162 -7.84 3.90 -10.69
CA SER A 162 -9.22 4.23 -10.29
C SER A 162 -9.77 5.47 -11.03
N GLY A 163 -9.08 5.95 -12.07
CA GLY A 163 -9.47 7.11 -12.86
C GLY A 163 -9.21 8.46 -12.19
N ILE A 164 -8.36 8.51 -11.15
CA ILE A 164 -7.99 9.75 -10.49
C ILE A 164 -6.71 10.30 -11.12
N LEU A 165 -6.77 11.53 -11.63
CA LEU A 165 -5.62 12.22 -12.19
C LEU A 165 -4.80 12.89 -11.08
N ILE A 166 -3.49 12.69 -11.06
CA ILE A 166 -2.61 13.22 -10.01
C ILE A 166 -1.64 14.24 -10.59
N PHE A 167 -1.85 15.52 -10.22
CA PHE A 167 -0.88 16.59 -10.42
C PHE A 167 0.10 16.63 -9.24
N ALA A 168 1.36 16.28 -9.48
CA ALA A 168 2.40 16.25 -8.46
C ALA A 168 3.30 17.48 -8.54
N ILE A 169 3.28 18.31 -7.48
CA ILE A 169 4.07 19.53 -7.38
C ILE A 169 5.15 19.31 -6.32
N GLY A 170 6.39 19.11 -6.78
CA GLY A 170 7.57 19.00 -5.94
C GLY A 170 8.24 20.36 -5.72
N VAL A 171 8.49 20.71 -4.47
CA VAL A 171 9.12 21.98 -4.09
C VAL A 171 10.52 21.75 -3.53
N GLY A 172 11.52 22.46 -4.05
CA GLY A 172 12.90 22.35 -3.56
C GLY A 172 13.60 21.11 -4.11
N ARG A 173 14.26 20.35 -3.24
CA ARG A 173 15.07 19.18 -3.63
C ARG A 173 14.26 17.90 -3.48
N VAL A 174 13.36 17.66 -4.42
CA VAL A 174 12.56 16.43 -4.49
C VAL A 174 13.18 15.44 -5.46
N ASP A 175 13.12 14.16 -5.11
CA ASP A 175 13.57 13.08 -5.99
C ASP A 175 12.58 12.89 -7.15
N MET A 176 13.06 13.03 -8.38
CA MET A 176 12.19 12.95 -9.55
C MET A 176 11.59 11.56 -9.78
N ASN A 177 12.27 10.48 -9.36
CA ASN A 177 11.71 9.13 -9.51
C ASN A 177 10.55 8.93 -8.54
N THR A 178 10.66 9.44 -7.31
CA THR A 178 9.55 9.49 -6.37
C THR A 178 8.38 10.31 -6.94
N LEU A 179 8.64 11.51 -7.46
CA LEU A 179 7.56 12.35 -7.97
C LEU A 179 6.87 11.72 -9.19
N LYS A 180 7.64 11.04 -10.07
CA LYS A 180 7.13 10.20 -11.16
C LYS A 180 6.30 9.03 -10.69
N SER A 181 6.71 8.37 -9.60
CA SER A 181 5.89 7.27 -9.06
C SER A 181 4.52 7.74 -8.55
N ILE A 182 4.36 9.03 -8.24
CA ILE A 182 3.13 9.64 -7.73
C ILE A 182 2.27 10.21 -8.87
N GLY A 183 2.85 11.06 -9.72
CA GLY A 183 2.13 11.78 -10.78
C GLY A 183 1.51 10.87 -11.83
N SER A 184 0.51 11.38 -12.55
CA SER A 184 -0.07 10.69 -13.70
C SER A 184 0.78 10.83 -14.95
N GLU A 185 0.73 9.84 -15.84
CA GLU A 185 1.29 9.95 -17.19
C GLU A 185 0.34 10.78 -18.10
N PRO A 186 0.86 11.48 -19.13
CA PRO A 186 2.28 11.74 -19.37
C PRO A 186 2.88 12.67 -18.30
N HIS A 187 4.05 12.31 -17.78
CA HIS A 187 4.68 13.01 -16.66
C HIS A 187 4.98 14.49 -16.95
N GLU A 188 5.33 14.85 -18.18
CA GLU A 188 5.57 16.24 -18.60
C GLU A 188 4.34 17.15 -18.45
N GLU A 189 3.13 16.59 -18.42
CA GLU A 189 1.89 17.34 -18.27
C GLU A 189 1.39 17.41 -16.83
N HIS A 190 1.86 16.51 -15.95
CA HIS A 190 1.30 16.31 -14.61
C HIS A 190 2.31 16.50 -13.46
N ILE A 191 3.60 16.61 -13.77
CA ILE A 191 4.66 16.75 -12.78
C ILE A 191 5.32 18.11 -12.91
N PHE A 192 5.33 18.85 -11.80
CA PHE A 192 5.89 20.19 -11.73
C PHE A 192 6.93 20.26 -10.62
N LEU A 193 8.10 20.81 -10.96
CA LEU A 193 9.13 21.14 -9.98
C LEU A 193 9.32 22.64 -9.90
N VAL A 194 9.41 23.15 -8.68
CA VAL A 194 9.80 24.54 -8.41
C VAL A 194 10.95 24.58 -7.42
N ALA A 195 11.86 25.54 -7.56
CA ALA A 195 13.09 25.55 -6.75
C ALA A 195 12.83 25.89 -5.27
N ASN A 196 11.73 26.56 -4.96
CA ASN A 196 11.31 26.95 -3.62
C ASN A 196 9.81 27.31 -3.61
N PHE A 197 9.24 27.45 -2.42
CA PHE A 197 7.81 27.73 -2.24
C PHE A 197 7.37 29.05 -2.86
N SER A 198 8.21 30.08 -2.88
CA SER A 198 7.86 31.36 -3.54
C SER A 198 7.65 31.22 -5.04
N GLN A 199 8.23 30.20 -5.68
CA GLN A 199 8.06 29.96 -7.12
C GLN A 199 6.81 29.13 -7.44
N ILE A 200 6.11 28.56 -6.45
CA ILE A 200 4.90 27.78 -6.70
C ILE A 200 3.81 28.65 -7.36
N GLU A 201 3.80 29.95 -7.07
CA GLU A 201 2.89 30.93 -7.68
C GLU A 201 3.04 31.00 -9.21
N THR A 202 4.20 30.65 -9.77
CA THR A 202 4.43 30.63 -11.22
C THR A 202 3.61 29.55 -11.95
N LEU A 203 3.17 28.52 -11.23
CA LEU A 203 2.32 27.45 -11.78
C LEU A 203 0.86 27.87 -11.90
N THR A 204 0.48 29.04 -11.36
CA THR A 204 -0.91 29.52 -11.39
C THR A 204 -1.47 29.57 -12.80
N SER A 205 -0.75 30.16 -13.75
CA SER A 205 -1.20 30.27 -15.14
C SER A 205 -1.29 28.92 -15.84
N VAL A 206 -0.39 27.99 -15.49
CA VAL A 206 -0.38 26.61 -15.99
C VAL A 206 -1.64 25.89 -15.52
N PHE A 207 -1.94 25.94 -14.23
CA PHE A 207 -3.13 25.29 -13.68
C PHE A 207 -4.43 25.99 -14.04
N GLN A 208 -4.43 27.31 -14.22
CA GLN A 208 -5.58 28.02 -14.78
C GLN A 208 -5.90 27.47 -16.18
N THR A 209 -4.89 27.33 -17.03
CA THR A 209 -5.08 26.79 -18.38
C THR A 209 -5.55 25.34 -18.34
N LYS A 210 -4.92 24.49 -17.51
CA LYS A 210 -5.28 23.08 -17.39
C LYS A 210 -6.68 22.88 -16.81
N LEU A 211 -6.96 23.44 -15.65
CA LEU A 211 -8.25 23.26 -14.95
C LEU A 211 -9.42 23.91 -15.70
N CYS A 212 -9.18 24.97 -16.48
CA CYS A 212 -10.23 25.64 -17.26
C CYS A 212 -10.31 25.21 -18.74
N ALA A 213 -9.47 24.26 -19.20
CA ALA A 213 -9.47 23.85 -20.60
C ALA A 213 -10.84 23.30 -21.05
N GLN A 214 -11.13 23.49 -22.35
CA GLN A 214 -12.31 22.87 -22.96
C GLN A 214 -12.24 21.35 -22.91
N ASP A 215 -13.38 20.70 -23.04
CA ASP A 215 -13.42 19.23 -23.08
C ASP A 215 -12.80 18.79 -24.41
N LEU A 216 -11.56 18.32 -24.37
CA LEU A 216 -10.82 17.96 -25.58
C LEU A 216 -11.37 16.69 -26.23
N CYS A 217 -12.05 15.82 -25.47
CA CYS A 217 -12.77 14.69 -26.04
C CYS A 217 -13.98 15.13 -26.88
N ALA A 218 -14.60 16.26 -26.54
CA ALA A 218 -15.75 16.79 -27.28
C ALA A 218 -15.36 17.69 -28.47
N VAL A 219 -14.20 18.34 -28.42
CA VAL A 219 -13.83 19.42 -29.35
C VAL A 219 -12.75 18.99 -30.36
N GLU A 220 -11.86 18.07 -30.01
CA GLU A 220 -10.77 17.62 -30.88
C GLU A 220 -10.91 16.16 -31.33
N LYS A 221 -10.29 15.83 -32.47
CA LYS A 221 -10.08 14.42 -32.86
C LYS A 221 -8.96 13.84 -31.99
N HIS A 222 -9.35 13.25 -30.87
CA HIS A 222 -8.45 12.65 -29.87
C HIS A 222 -7.78 11.35 -30.34
N ASN A 223 -8.31 10.66 -31.36
CA ASN A 223 -7.79 9.40 -31.90
C ASN A 223 -7.63 8.26 -30.86
N CYS A 224 -8.24 8.35 -29.69
CA CYS A 224 -8.41 7.20 -28.80
C CYS A 224 -9.19 6.11 -29.52
N GLU A 225 -8.68 4.89 -29.51
CA GLU A 225 -9.32 3.75 -30.19
C GLU A 225 -10.69 3.44 -29.58
N GLN A 226 -10.79 3.49 -28.24
CA GLN A 226 -11.99 3.09 -27.51
C GLN A 226 -12.60 4.27 -26.73
N ILE A 227 -12.11 4.55 -25.52
CA ILE A 227 -12.71 5.55 -24.64
C ILE A 227 -11.79 6.78 -24.58
N CYS A 228 -12.36 7.98 -24.73
CA CYS A 228 -11.69 9.24 -24.41
C CYS A 228 -12.22 9.76 -23.07
N VAL A 229 -11.32 9.98 -22.12
CA VAL A 229 -11.63 10.61 -20.85
C VAL A 229 -10.98 11.99 -20.81
N ASN A 230 -11.82 13.02 -20.76
CA ASN A 230 -11.34 14.38 -20.70
C ASN A 230 -10.64 14.65 -19.37
N THR A 231 -9.44 15.23 -19.44
CA THR A 231 -8.68 15.66 -18.27
C THR A 231 -8.43 17.16 -18.33
N PRO A 232 -8.16 17.82 -17.19
CA PRO A 232 -7.77 19.22 -17.21
C PRO A 232 -6.57 19.52 -18.13
N GLY A 233 -6.84 20.14 -19.28
CA GLY A 233 -5.83 20.57 -20.25
C GLY A 233 -5.34 19.48 -21.19
N SER A 234 -5.92 18.28 -21.12
CA SER A 234 -5.56 17.15 -21.97
C SER A 234 -6.74 16.17 -22.08
N TYR A 235 -6.48 14.99 -22.60
CA TYR A 235 -7.36 13.84 -22.46
C TYR A 235 -6.46 12.62 -22.27
N VAL A 236 -7.04 11.58 -21.68
CA VAL A 236 -6.41 10.26 -21.64
C VAL A 236 -7.31 9.28 -22.35
N CYS A 237 -6.70 8.38 -23.13
CA CYS A 237 -7.43 7.28 -23.71
C CYS A 237 -7.54 6.16 -22.66
N GLN A 238 -8.69 5.53 -22.60
CA GLN A 238 -8.95 4.35 -21.77
C GLN A 238 -9.47 3.23 -22.65
N CYS A 239 -9.27 2.01 -22.20
CA CYS A 239 -9.71 0.82 -22.89
C CYS A 239 -10.89 0.17 -22.14
N TYR A 240 -11.72 -0.55 -22.87
CA TYR A 240 -12.75 -1.41 -22.30
C TYR A 240 -12.11 -2.52 -21.46
N GLU A 241 -12.91 -3.11 -20.57
CA GLU A 241 -12.48 -4.24 -19.77
C GLU A 241 -11.89 -5.36 -20.64
N GLY A 242 -10.71 -5.86 -20.26
CA GLY A 242 -9.96 -6.86 -21.03
C GLY A 242 -8.95 -6.30 -22.04
N TYR A 243 -8.79 -4.99 -22.16
CA TYR A 243 -7.83 -4.33 -23.06
C TYR A 243 -6.87 -3.43 -22.28
N GLU A 244 -5.63 -3.30 -22.75
CA GLU A 244 -4.64 -2.37 -22.22
C GLU A 244 -4.26 -1.29 -23.21
N LEU A 245 -3.96 -0.10 -22.69
CA LEU A 245 -3.54 1.02 -23.51
C LEU A 245 -2.09 0.79 -23.97
N ASP A 246 -1.88 0.78 -25.28
CA ASP A 246 -0.59 0.58 -25.90
C ASP A 246 0.37 1.76 -25.59
N ALA A 247 1.66 1.56 -25.86
CA ALA A 247 2.72 2.55 -25.61
C ALA A 247 2.55 3.87 -26.39
N ASP A 248 1.70 3.90 -27.42
CA ASP A 248 1.32 5.12 -28.13
C ASP A 248 0.33 6.01 -27.34
N GLY A 249 -0.21 5.50 -26.22
CA GLY A 249 -1.18 6.16 -25.36
C GLY A 249 -2.57 6.33 -25.97
N LYS A 250 -2.88 5.62 -27.07
CA LYS A 250 -4.11 5.81 -27.86
C LYS A 250 -4.77 4.51 -28.30
N SER A 251 -3.98 3.51 -28.67
CA SER A 251 -4.44 2.21 -29.14
C SER A 251 -4.70 1.28 -27.95
N CYS A 252 -5.66 0.37 -28.08
CA CYS A 252 -6.06 -0.56 -27.04
C CYS A 252 -5.77 -1.99 -27.51
N VAL A 253 -4.77 -2.62 -26.89
CA VAL A 253 -4.31 -3.96 -27.23
C VAL A 253 -4.87 -4.99 -26.25
N ASP A 254 -5.35 -6.10 -26.78
CA ASP A 254 -5.70 -7.27 -25.98
C ASP A 254 -4.55 -8.27 -26.04
N VAL A 255 -3.59 -8.14 -25.12
CA VAL A 255 -2.38 -8.96 -25.11
C VAL A 255 -2.73 -10.45 -24.95
N CYS A 256 -3.73 -10.77 -24.13
CA CYS A 256 -4.22 -12.12 -23.92
C CYS A 256 -4.77 -12.79 -25.20
N ASN A 257 -5.49 -12.06 -26.05
CA ASN A 257 -5.98 -12.64 -27.31
C ASN A 257 -4.97 -12.54 -28.48
N SER A 258 -3.89 -11.78 -28.32
CA SER A 258 -2.89 -11.54 -29.36
C SER A 258 -1.79 -12.60 -29.43
N VAL A 259 -1.60 -13.39 -28.36
CA VAL A 259 -0.53 -14.40 -28.22
C VAL A 259 -1.04 -15.65 -27.51
N ASP A 260 -0.47 -16.82 -27.83
CA ASP A 260 -0.71 -18.04 -27.06
C ASP A 260 -0.05 -17.92 -25.68
N HIS A 261 -0.86 -17.56 -24.70
CA HIS A 261 -0.39 -17.18 -23.38
C HIS A 261 -0.07 -18.36 -22.46
N GLY A 262 -0.60 -19.56 -22.74
CA GLY A 262 -0.40 -20.76 -21.94
C GLY A 262 -1.05 -20.79 -20.54
N CYS A 263 -1.83 -19.77 -20.15
CA CYS A 263 -2.57 -19.76 -18.88
C CYS A 263 -3.59 -20.90 -18.80
N GLU A 264 -3.58 -21.65 -17.69
CA GLU A 264 -4.55 -22.73 -17.43
C GLU A 264 -5.95 -22.19 -17.15
N HIS A 265 -6.05 -21.07 -16.43
CA HIS A 265 -7.31 -20.41 -16.09
C HIS A 265 -7.41 -19.05 -16.80
N VAL A 266 -7.34 -17.96 -16.05
CA VAL A 266 -7.58 -16.61 -16.56
C VAL A 266 -6.26 -16.00 -17.01
N CYS A 267 -6.26 -15.33 -18.15
CA CYS A 267 -5.20 -14.43 -18.57
C CYS A 267 -5.64 -13.00 -18.27
N VAL A 268 -4.78 -12.20 -17.66
CA VAL A 268 -5.01 -10.78 -17.36
C VAL A 268 -3.88 -9.99 -17.99
N ASN A 269 -4.23 -8.98 -18.80
CA ASN A 269 -3.25 -8.07 -19.37
C ASN A 269 -2.56 -7.26 -18.27
N THR A 270 -1.27 -7.00 -18.41
CA THR A 270 -0.45 -6.14 -17.52
C THR A 270 0.49 -5.32 -18.37
N ASP A 271 0.82 -4.06 -18.02
CA ASP A 271 1.72 -3.15 -18.77
C ASP A 271 2.65 -3.83 -19.81
N ASN A 272 2.21 -3.88 -21.07
CA ASN A 272 2.91 -4.48 -22.24
C ASN A 272 3.19 -6.01 -22.17
N SER A 273 2.42 -6.77 -21.41
CA SER A 273 2.56 -8.21 -21.15
C SER A 273 1.21 -8.81 -20.66
N TYR A 274 1.27 -9.98 -20.06
CA TYR A 274 0.12 -10.61 -19.39
C TYR A 274 0.60 -11.43 -18.19
N ILE A 275 -0.29 -11.63 -17.23
CA ILE A 275 -0.14 -12.58 -16.13
C ILE A 275 -1.27 -13.60 -16.15
N CYS A 276 -1.01 -14.80 -15.66
CA CYS A 276 -2.05 -15.79 -15.46
C CYS A 276 -2.62 -15.65 -14.05
N GLN A 277 -3.94 -15.68 -13.93
CA GLN A 277 -4.68 -15.66 -12.68
C GLN A 277 -5.52 -16.92 -12.57
N CYS A 278 -5.60 -17.46 -11.35
CA CYS A 278 -6.41 -18.64 -11.07
C CYS A 278 -7.80 -18.24 -10.57
N TYR A 279 -8.81 -19.05 -10.89
CA TYR A 279 -10.14 -18.93 -10.27
C TYR A 279 -10.06 -19.09 -8.75
N GLU A 280 -11.09 -18.60 -8.04
CA GLU A 280 -11.19 -18.74 -6.59
C GLU A 280 -10.96 -20.19 -6.12
N GLY A 281 -10.18 -20.35 -5.06
CA GLY A 281 -9.79 -21.66 -4.53
C GLY A 281 -8.59 -22.33 -5.24
N PHE A 282 -7.92 -21.62 -6.15
CA PHE A 282 -6.69 -22.07 -6.82
C PHE A 282 -5.57 -21.02 -6.72
N VAL A 283 -4.32 -21.48 -6.64
CA VAL A 283 -3.10 -20.63 -6.67
C VAL A 283 -2.24 -20.97 -7.88
N LEU A 284 -1.58 -19.94 -8.42
CA LEU A 284 -0.67 -20.07 -9.56
C LEU A 284 0.58 -20.86 -9.15
N ARG A 285 1.03 -21.78 -10.00
CA ARG A 285 2.25 -22.58 -9.76
C ARG A 285 3.51 -21.80 -10.12
N GLU A 286 4.67 -22.38 -9.79
CA GLU A 286 5.99 -21.79 -10.09
C GLU A 286 6.27 -21.60 -11.59
N ASP A 287 5.50 -22.27 -12.47
CA ASP A 287 5.61 -22.06 -13.91
C ASP A 287 4.89 -20.80 -14.41
N GLU A 288 4.20 -20.07 -13.51
CA GLU A 288 3.44 -18.85 -13.78
C GLU A 288 2.30 -19.03 -14.80
N LYS A 289 1.94 -20.28 -15.13
CA LYS A 289 0.96 -20.63 -16.15
C LYS A 289 -0.15 -21.54 -15.63
N THR A 290 0.21 -22.53 -14.82
CA THR A 290 -0.74 -23.53 -14.32
C THR A 290 -1.22 -23.20 -12.92
N CYS A 291 -2.40 -23.71 -12.58
CA CYS A 291 -3.07 -23.50 -11.31
C CYS A 291 -3.06 -24.81 -10.49
N LYS A 292 -3.04 -24.69 -9.17
CA LYS A 292 -3.30 -25.81 -8.26
C LYS A 292 -4.36 -25.41 -7.26
N ARG A 293 -5.19 -26.37 -6.84
CA ARG A 293 -6.14 -26.08 -5.76
C ARG A 293 -5.38 -25.68 -4.51
N CYS A 294 -5.88 -24.69 -3.79
CA CYS A 294 -5.22 -24.16 -2.60
C CYS A 294 -5.00 -25.20 -1.48
N THR A 295 -5.68 -26.34 -1.56
CA THR A 295 -5.52 -27.48 -0.66
C THR A 295 -4.25 -28.30 -0.94
N GLU A 296 -3.57 -28.13 -2.09
CA GLU A 296 -2.41 -28.92 -2.52
C GLU A 296 -1.05 -28.26 -2.20
N GLY A 297 -1.05 -27.18 -1.40
CA GLY A 297 0.15 -26.43 -1.00
C GLY A 297 0.50 -26.69 0.46
N PRO A 298 1.78 -26.93 0.82
CA PRO A 298 2.07 -27.38 2.16
C PRO A 298 2.25 -26.18 3.09
N VAL A 299 1.43 -26.01 4.13
CA VAL A 299 1.44 -24.88 5.09
C VAL A 299 1.60 -25.34 6.55
N ASP A 300 2.34 -24.60 7.38
CA ASP A 300 2.39 -24.85 8.82
C ASP A 300 1.51 -23.82 9.52
N LEU A 301 0.38 -24.27 10.08
CA LEU A 301 -0.65 -23.42 10.69
C LEU A 301 -0.71 -23.66 12.20
N VAL A 302 -0.66 -22.59 13.01
CA VAL A 302 -0.82 -22.69 14.47
C VAL A 302 -1.95 -21.79 14.97
N PHE A 303 -2.98 -22.40 15.57
CA PHE A 303 -4.02 -21.69 16.29
C PHE A 303 -3.56 -21.31 17.69
N VAL A 304 -3.78 -20.04 18.06
CA VAL A 304 -3.55 -19.48 19.40
C VAL A 304 -4.90 -19.00 19.92
N ILE A 305 -5.51 -19.79 20.80
CA ILE A 305 -6.92 -19.60 21.21
C ILE A 305 -7.02 -19.10 22.64
N ASP A 306 -7.69 -17.97 22.84
CA ASP A 306 -8.06 -17.49 24.17
C ASP A 306 -9.08 -18.44 24.84
N GLY A 307 -8.75 -18.92 26.03
CA GLY A 307 -9.60 -19.70 26.93
C GLY A 307 -9.84 -18.97 28.26
N SER A 308 -9.72 -17.64 28.26
CA SER A 308 -9.90 -16.75 29.41
C SER A 308 -11.34 -16.71 29.92
N LYS A 309 -11.50 -16.22 31.15
CA LYS A 309 -12.79 -16.05 31.80
C LYS A 309 -13.74 -15.11 31.04
N SER A 310 -13.19 -14.10 30.36
CA SER A 310 -13.97 -13.11 29.61
C SER A 310 -14.75 -13.74 28.46
N LEU A 311 -14.14 -14.74 27.80
CA LEU A 311 -14.76 -15.46 26.71
C LEU A 311 -16.02 -16.20 27.17
N GLY A 312 -15.92 -16.95 28.28
CA GLY A 312 -17.01 -17.80 28.76
C GLY A 312 -17.02 -19.19 28.09
N GLU A 313 -17.58 -20.17 28.79
CA GLU A 313 -17.58 -21.57 28.35
C GLU A 313 -18.46 -21.80 27.10
N ASP A 314 -19.61 -21.14 27.03
CA ASP A 314 -20.52 -21.25 25.88
C ASP A 314 -19.88 -20.72 24.58
N ASN A 315 -19.24 -19.55 24.66
CA ASN A 315 -18.53 -18.97 23.50
C ASN A 315 -17.29 -19.78 23.13
N PHE A 316 -16.63 -20.41 24.11
CA PHE A 316 -15.50 -21.30 23.83
C PHE A 316 -15.91 -22.51 22.97
N GLU A 317 -17.14 -23.02 23.12
CA GLU A 317 -17.66 -24.04 22.21
C GLU A 317 -17.85 -23.52 20.78
N ILE A 318 -18.23 -22.27 20.60
CA ILE A 318 -18.30 -21.62 19.27
C ILE A 318 -16.90 -21.52 18.66
N VAL A 319 -15.88 -21.15 19.44
CA VAL A 319 -14.49 -21.12 18.97
C VAL A 319 -14.00 -22.51 18.57
N LYS A 320 -14.36 -23.57 19.30
CA LYS A 320 -14.06 -24.97 18.90
C LYS A 320 -14.72 -25.35 17.57
N GLN A 321 -15.95 -24.88 17.33
CA GLN A 321 -16.64 -25.08 16.06
C GLN A 321 -15.95 -24.31 14.93
N PHE A 322 -15.54 -23.06 15.17
CA PHE A 322 -14.77 -22.27 14.21
C PHE A 322 -13.46 -22.95 13.79
N VAL A 323 -12.66 -23.39 14.76
CA VAL A 323 -11.42 -24.14 14.48
C VAL A 323 -11.74 -25.41 13.68
N SER A 324 -12.80 -26.12 14.06
CA SER A 324 -13.24 -27.33 13.34
C SER A 324 -13.65 -27.03 11.89
N GLY A 325 -14.30 -25.89 11.64
CA GLY A 325 -14.72 -25.45 10.32
C GLY A 325 -13.53 -25.08 9.42
N ILE A 326 -12.48 -24.46 9.97
CA ILE A 326 -11.24 -24.25 9.23
C ILE A 326 -10.51 -25.57 8.96
N LEU A 327 -10.49 -26.50 9.93
CA LEU A 327 -9.88 -27.82 9.73
C LEU A 327 -10.54 -28.62 8.60
N ASP A 328 -11.86 -28.46 8.38
CA ASP A 328 -12.58 -29.14 7.31
C ASP A 328 -12.17 -28.68 5.90
N THR A 329 -11.56 -27.49 5.76
CA THR A 329 -11.13 -26.96 4.46
C THR A 329 -9.68 -27.30 4.12
N LEU A 330 -8.90 -27.75 5.10
CA LEU A 330 -7.48 -28.04 4.93
C LEU A 330 -7.25 -29.52 4.57
N GLU A 331 -6.37 -29.76 3.60
CA GLU A 331 -5.82 -31.09 3.37
C GLU A 331 -4.69 -31.36 4.38
N ILE A 332 -4.97 -32.17 5.40
CA ILE A 332 -4.02 -32.46 6.47
C ILE A 332 -3.18 -33.67 6.08
N SER A 333 -1.88 -33.45 5.86
CA SER A 333 -0.93 -34.53 5.61
C SER A 333 0.51 -34.06 5.84
N PRO A 334 1.50 -34.97 5.97
CA PRO A 334 2.91 -34.57 6.08
C PRO A 334 3.44 -33.75 4.90
N LYS A 335 2.76 -33.80 3.74
CA LYS A 335 3.08 -33.11 2.48
C LYS A 335 2.12 -31.96 2.15
N ALA A 336 1.16 -31.65 3.02
CA ALA A 336 0.17 -30.59 2.82
C ALA A 336 0.13 -29.73 4.09
N ALA A 337 -1.05 -29.47 4.67
CA ALA A 337 -1.16 -28.70 5.91
C ALA A 337 -0.69 -29.53 7.12
N ARG A 338 0.14 -28.90 7.96
CA ARG A 338 0.40 -29.33 9.34
C ARG A 338 -0.23 -28.31 10.27
N VAL A 339 -0.98 -28.76 11.26
CA VAL A 339 -1.73 -27.88 12.15
C VAL A 339 -1.35 -28.15 13.60
N GLY A 340 -1.03 -27.09 14.32
CA GLY A 340 -0.84 -27.07 15.76
C GLY A 340 -1.90 -26.19 16.42
N LEU A 341 -2.16 -26.45 17.69
CA LEU A 341 -3.10 -25.65 18.47
C LEU A 341 -2.60 -25.50 19.89
N LEU A 342 -2.60 -24.26 20.37
CA LEU A 342 -2.43 -23.93 21.77
C LEU A 342 -3.58 -23.07 22.26
N GLN A 343 -4.00 -23.36 23.47
CA GLN A 343 -4.97 -22.56 24.23
C GLN A 343 -4.22 -21.78 25.31
N TYR A 344 -4.66 -20.58 25.63
CA TYR A 344 -4.09 -19.80 26.72
C TYR A 344 -5.14 -19.21 27.65
N SER A 345 -4.73 -18.95 28.88
CA SER A 345 -5.46 -18.10 29.83
C SER A 345 -4.45 -17.41 30.75
N SER A 346 -4.40 -17.77 32.05
CA SER A 346 -3.27 -17.41 32.93
C SER A 346 -2.01 -18.23 32.67
N GLU A 347 -2.14 -19.33 31.93
CA GLU A 347 -1.05 -20.21 31.49
C GLU A 347 -1.32 -20.64 30.05
N VAL A 348 -0.31 -21.19 29.37
CA VAL A 348 -0.43 -21.67 27.99
C VAL A 348 -0.40 -23.20 27.98
N ARG A 349 -1.38 -23.81 27.32
CA ARG A 349 -1.47 -25.26 27.11
C ARG A 349 -1.43 -25.57 25.62
N THR A 350 -0.40 -26.29 25.19
CA THR A 350 -0.38 -26.89 23.85
C THR A 350 -1.36 -28.06 23.83
N GLU A 351 -2.42 -27.96 23.03
CA GLU A 351 -3.43 -29.03 22.88
C GLU A 351 -2.91 -30.12 21.92
N PHE A 352 -2.26 -29.70 20.83
CA PHE A 352 -1.49 -30.58 19.97
C PHE A 352 -0.49 -29.81 19.12
N THR A 353 0.55 -30.52 18.69
CA THR A 353 1.70 -29.98 17.96
C THR A 353 1.55 -30.23 16.46
N LEU A 354 2.34 -29.54 15.62
CA LEU A 354 2.31 -29.69 14.14
C LEU A 354 2.58 -31.12 13.66
N ARG A 355 3.18 -31.97 14.50
CA ARG A 355 3.48 -33.38 14.19
C ARG A 355 2.52 -34.40 14.82
N GLN A 356 1.67 -33.99 15.76
CA GLN A 356 0.94 -34.93 16.60
C GLN A 356 -0.14 -35.70 15.83
N PHE A 357 -0.85 -35.01 14.93
CA PHE A 357 -1.93 -35.59 14.15
C PHE A 357 -1.66 -35.43 12.65
N SER A 358 -2.18 -36.37 11.88
CA SER A 358 -2.05 -36.40 10.42
C SER A 358 -3.39 -36.52 9.70
N THR A 359 -4.51 -36.45 10.44
CA THR A 359 -5.86 -36.50 9.87
C THR A 359 -6.75 -35.43 10.49
N THR A 360 -7.63 -34.85 9.68
CA THR A 360 -8.66 -33.88 10.12
C THR A 360 -9.57 -34.47 11.19
N LYS A 361 -9.91 -35.76 11.08
CA LYS A 361 -10.77 -36.46 12.04
C LYS A 361 -10.17 -36.47 13.46
N ASP A 362 -8.89 -36.78 13.58
CA ASP A 362 -8.23 -36.85 14.88
C ASP A 362 -8.02 -35.46 15.49
N MET A 363 -7.68 -34.46 14.66
CA MET A 363 -7.59 -33.08 15.11
C MET A 363 -8.93 -32.54 15.60
N LYS A 364 -10.02 -32.74 14.85
CA LYS A 364 -11.37 -32.34 15.29
C LYS A 364 -11.80 -33.04 16.57
N LYS A 365 -11.44 -34.32 16.73
CA LYS A 365 -11.67 -35.04 17.99
C LYS A 365 -10.89 -34.38 19.14
N ALA A 366 -9.62 -34.05 18.95
CA ALA A 366 -8.84 -33.34 19.95
C ALA A 366 -9.43 -31.97 20.29
N VAL A 367 -9.81 -31.18 19.28
CA VAL A 367 -10.49 -29.88 19.44
C VAL A 367 -11.77 -30.04 20.25
N SER A 368 -12.62 -31.01 19.93
CA SER A 368 -13.87 -31.26 20.67
C SER A 368 -13.66 -31.60 22.16
N GLN A 369 -12.50 -32.15 22.51
CA GLN A 369 -12.13 -32.57 23.87
C GLN A 369 -11.36 -31.50 24.65
N MET A 370 -11.06 -30.36 24.03
CA MET A 370 -10.41 -29.23 24.71
C MET A 370 -11.22 -28.79 25.92
N LYS A 371 -10.57 -28.69 27.07
CA LYS A 371 -11.19 -28.19 28.30
C LYS A 371 -10.99 -26.69 28.42
N TYR A 372 -12.08 -25.96 28.62
CA TYR A 372 -12.06 -24.54 28.93
C TYR A 372 -11.25 -24.24 30.19
N MET A 373 -10.46 -23.16 30.19
CA MET A 373 -9.55 -22.81 31.29
C MET A 373 -10.15 -21.77 32.26
N GLY A 374 -10.83 -20.74 31.74
CA GLY A 374 -11.63 -19.79 32.49
C GLY A 374 -10.85 -18.89 33.48
N ARG A 375 -9.60 -18.51 33.16
CA ARG A 375 -8.74 -17.65 34.02
C ARG A 375 -8.38 -16.32 33.35
N GLY A 376 -7.16 -15.81 33.54
CA GLY A 376 -6.66 -14.56 32.93
C GLY A 376 -6.48 -14.67 31.42
N SER A 377 -5.92 -13.63 30.79
CA SER A 377 -5.63 -13.59 29.35
C SER A 377 -4.20 -13.10 29.11
N MET A 378 -3.25 -14.05 29.11
CA MET A 378 -1.81 -13.81 28.89
C MET A 378 -1.46 -14.02 27.41
N THR A 379 -1.95 -13.13 26.55
CA THR A 379 -1.76 -13.19 25.09
C THR A 379 -0.28 -13.10 24.72
N GLY A 380 0.51 -12.26 25.41
CA GLY A 380 1.95 -12.13 25.16
C GLY A 380 2.71 -13.43 25.41
N LEU A 381 2.38 -14.14 26.49
CA LEU A 381 2.92 -15.46 26.80
C LEU A 381 2.53 -16.51 25.75
N ALA A 382 1.30 -16.43 25.22
CA ALA A 382 0.84 -17.31 24.16
C ALA A 382 1.62 -17.08 22.85
N LEU A 383 1.84 -15.82 22.47
CA LEU A 383 2.66 -15.42 21.32
C LEU A 383 4.12 -15.87 21.50
N LYS A 384 4.67 -15.76 22.71
CA LYS A 384 6.00 -16.29 23.03
C LYS A 384 6.08 -17.79 22.81
N GLN A 385 5.14 -18.57 23.33
CA GLN A 385 5.10 -20.02 23.15
C GLN A 385 4.96 -20.41 21.67
N MET A 386 4.09 -19.71 20.93
CA MET A 386 3.88 -19.91 19.50
C MET A 386 5.19 -19.70 18.71
N PHE A 387 5.89 -18.61 18.98
CA PHE A 387 7.14 -18.26 18.31
C PHE A 387 8.32 -19.16 18.72
N GLU A 388 8.57 -19.32 20.03
CA GLU A 388 9.76 -20.04 20.52
C GLU A 388 9.64 -21.56 20.47
N ARG A 389 8.41 -22.10 20.41
CA ARG A 389 8.18 -23.56 20.45
C ARG A 389 7.32 -24.07 19.31
N SER A 390 6.10 -23.58 19.12
CA SER A 390 5.15 -24.21 18.19
C SER A 390 5.63 -24.27 16.74
N PHE A 391 6.41 -23.27 16.28
CA PHE A 391 7.02 -23.25 14.95
C PHE A 391 8.44 -23.83 14.88
N THR A 392 8.86 -24.61 15.88
CA THR A 392 10.14 -25.31 15.84
C THR A 392 10.04 -26.63 15.07
N GLU A 393 11.16 -27.06 14.48
CA GLU A 393 11.23 -28.36 13.81
C GLU A 393 10.93 -29.50 14.77
N THR A 394 11.33 -29.37 16.04
CA THR A 394 11.02 -30.33 17.11
C THR A 394 9.51 -30.49 17.36
N GLU A 395 8.73 -29.43 17.18
CA GLU A 395 7.27 -29.46 17.30
C GLU A 395 6.56 -29.82 15.99
N GLY A 396 7.31 -30.04 14.90
CA GLY A 396 6.80 -30.53 13.63
C GLY A 396 6.75 -29.50 12.49
N ALA A 397 7.19 -28.26 12.74
CA ALA A 397 7.35 -27.29 11.67
C ALA A 397 8.39 -27.78 10.66
N ARG A 398 8.21 -27.40 9.39
CA ARG A 398 9.20 -27.67 8.35
C ARG A 398 10.38 -26.71 8.47
N PRO A 399 11.59 -27.15 8.05
CA PRO A 399 12.77 -26.32 8.12
C PRO A 399 12.57 -25.04 7.31
N LEU A 400 13.17 -23.94 7.75
CA LEU A 400 13.07 -22.64 7.07
C LEU A 400 13.56 -22.71 5.61
N SER A 401 14.51 -23.61 5.31
CA SER A 401 15.03 -23.84 3.95
C SER A 401 14.00 -24.41 2.98
N ALA A 402 12.90 -25.01 3.47
CA ALA A 402 11.81 -25.49 2.63
C ALA A 402 10.89 -24.36 2.16
N ASN A 403 11.10 -23.12 2.62
CA ASN A 403 10.34 -21.92 2.26
C ASN A 403 8.82 -22.09 2.38
N ILE A 404 8.41 -22.69 3.48
CA ILE A 404 7.02 -23.01 3.77
C ILE A 404 6.37 -21.86 4.52
N PRO A 405 5.17 -21.40 4.10
CA PRO A 405 4.45 -20.39 4.87
C PRO A 405 4.12 -20.88 6.27
N ARG A 406 4.41 -20.01 7.25
CA ARG A 406 4.05 -20.20 8.65
C ARG A 406 2.97 -19.20 8.99
N ILE A 407 1.79 -19.70 9.34
CA ILE A 407 0.61 -18.89 9.60
C ILE A 407 0.15 -19.12 11.04
N SER A 408 -0.10 -18.06 11.77
CA SER A 408 -0.76 -18.13 13.07
C SER A 408 -2.10 -17.42 13.03
N ILE A 409 -3.14 -18.06 13.59
CA ILE A 409 -4.44 -17.44 13.82
C ILE A 409 -4.57 -17.23 15.33
N VAL A 410 -4.57 -15.98 15.74
CA VAL A 410 -4.64 -15.55 17.14
C VAL A 410 -6.06 -15.08 17.41
N PHE A 411 -6.75 -15.75 18.32
CA PHE A 411 -8.10 -15.43 18.72
C PHE A 411 -8.12 -14.86 20.14
N THR A 412 -8.67 -13.67 20.33
CA THR A 412 -8.81 -13.00 21.64
C THR A 412 -10.17 -12.31 21.78
N ASP A 413 -10.74 -12.29 22.98
CA ASP A 413 -12.03 -11.63 23.29
C ASP A 413 -11.87 -10.43 24.26
N GLY A 414 -10.61 -10.03 24.54
CA GLY A 414 -10.34 -8.97 25.49
C GLY A 414 -8.91 -8.47 25.50
N ARG A 415 -8.66 -7.50 26.40
CA ARG A 415 -7.35 -6.89 26.61
C ARG A 415 -6.35 -7.88 27.21
N ALA A 416 -5.16 -7.98 26.65
CA ALA A 416 -4.06 -8.73 27.25
C ALA A 416 -3.66 -8.17 28.62
N GLN A 417 -3.21 -9.08 29.49
CA GLN A 417 -2.72 -8.75 30.83
C GLN A 417 -1.19 -8.66 30.89
N ASP A 418 -0.53 -8.81 29.75
CA ASP A 418 0.91 -8.80 29.53
C ASP A 418 1.30 -8.12 28.21
N GLU A 419 2.60 -7.94 27.97
CA GLU A 419 3.13 -7.27 26.78
C GLU A 419 3.05 -8.17 25.53
N VAL A 420 2.33 -7.71 24.50
CA VAL A 420 2.11 -8.46 23.25
C VAL A 420 3.05 -8.04 22.11
N SER A 421 3.37 -6.75 22.04
CA SER A 421 4.03 -6.10 20.90
C SER A 421 5.39 -6.72 20.54
N ASP A 422 6.22 -7.00 21.55
CA ASP A 422 7.56 -7.57 21.37
C ASP A 422 7.54 -8.94 20.70
N TRP A 423 6.66 -9.84 21.16
CA TRP A 423 6.56 -11.21 20.65
C TRP A 423 5.89 -11.25 19.29
N ALA A 424 4.83 -10.46 19.08
CA ALA A 424 4.21 -10.29 17.77
C ALA A 424 5.24 -9.79 16.74
N ALA A 425 6.00 -8.74 17.08
CA ALA A 425 7.00 -8.17 16.18
C ALA A 425 8.14 -9.15 15.86
N ARG A 426 8.57 -9.98 16.83
CA ARG A 426 9.57 -11.04 16.59
C ARG A 426 9.04 -12.12 15.65
N ALA A 427 7.81 -12.58 15.87
CA ALA A 427 7.17 -13.56 15.01
C ALA A 427 7.01 -13.04 13.57
N LYS A 428 6.48 -11.82 13.39
CA LYS A 428 6.35 -11.16 12.09
C LYS A 428 7.69 -11.03 11.35
N ARG A 429 8.73 -10.54 12.04
CA ARG A 429 10.10 -10.43 11.45
C ARG A 429 10.71 -11.77 11.07
N SER A 430 10.25 -12.88 11.65
CA SER A 430 10.70 -14.23 11.30
C SER A 430 9.94 -14.86 10.12
N GLY A 431 9.00 -14.11 9.51
CA GLY A 431 8.19 -14.57 8.40
C GLY A 431 6.94 -15.35 8.81
N ILE A 432 6.53 -15.28 10.09
CA ILE A 432 5.24 -15.82 10.52
C ILE A 432 4.16 -14.77 10.22
N ILE A 433 3.18 -15.14 9.41
CA ILE A 433 2.00 -14.34 9.12
C ILE A 433 1.00 -14.56 10.26
N ILE A 434 0.56 -13.48 10.91
CA ILE A 434 -0.35 -13.53 12.04
C ILE A 434 -1.68 -12.88 11.65
N TYR A 435 -2.75 -13.66 11.66
CA TYR A 435 -4.13 -13.19 11.59
C TYR A 435 -4.66 -13.00 13.02
N ALA A 436 -5.01 -11.78 13.39
CA ALA A 436 -5.58 -11.46 14.70
C ALA A 436 -7.10 -11.34 14.58
N ILE A 437 -7.83 -12.12 15.38
CA ILE A 437 -9.29 -12.13 15.46
C ILE A 437 -9.67 -11.65 16.86
N GLY A 438 -10.31 -10.48 16.91
CA GLY A 438 -10.92 -9.93 18.10
C GLY A 438 -12.43 -10.13 18.09
N ILE A 439 -13.00 -10.65 19.18
CA ILE A 439 -14.45 -10.62 19.39
C ILE A 439 -14.79 -9.75 20.61
N GLY A 440 -16.00 -9.18 20.62
CA GLY A 440 -16.61 -8.61 21.81
C GLY A 440 -15.90 -7.37 22.30
N LYS A 441 -15.11 -7.52 23.38
CA LYS A 441 -14.41 -6.41 24.06
C LYS A 441 -12.92 -6.36 23.74
N ALA A 442 -12.50 -7.04 22.68
CA ALA A 442 -11.12 -6.95 22.20
C ALA A 442 -10.75 -5.49 21.88
N ILE A 443 -9.49 -5.12 22.17
CA ILE A 443 -8.99 -3.77 21.90
C ILE A 443 -8.37 -3.76 20.52
N GLU A 444 -8.95 -2.99 19.59
CA GLU A 444 -8.49 -2.91 18.20
C GLU A 444 -7.02 -2.51 18.07
N GLU A 445 -6.55 -1.56 18.89
CA GLU A 445 -5.15 -1.13 18.94
C GLU A 445 -4.20 -2.30 19.27
N GLU A 446 -4.59 -3.19 20.18
CA GLU A 446 -3.81 -4.36 20.56
C GLU A 446 -3.80 -5.41 19.45
N LEU A 447 -4.95 -5.63 18.80
CA LEU A 447 -5.06 -6.52 17.65
C LEU A 447 -4.19 -6.03 16.48
N LEU A 448 -4.11 -4.72 16.25
CA LEU A 448 -3.24 -4.11 15.24
C LEU A 448 -1.75 -4.38 15.53
N GLU A 449 -1.35 -4.36 16.80
CA GLU A 449 0.02 -4.72 17.19
C GLU A 449 0.34 -6.19 16.90
N ILE A 450 -0.65 -7.08 17.07
CA ILE A 450 -0.52 -8.53 16.86
C ILE A 450 -0.53 -8.88 15.36
N ALA A 451 -1.49 -8.36 14.60
CA ALA A 451 -1.72 -8.68 13.20
C ALA A 451 -0.52 -8.34 12.31
N SER A 452 -0.36 -9.08 11.21
CA SER A 452 0.63 -8.77 10.17
C SER A 452 0.18 -7.68 9.23
N GLU A 453 1.12 -7.00 8.58
CA GLU A 453 0.79 -6.01 7.55
C GLU A 453 0.44 -6.70 6.22
N PRO A 454 -0.50 -6.16 5.43
CA PRO A 454 -1.32 -5.00 5.76
C PRO A 454 -2.44 -5.36 6.75
N SER A 455 -2.73 -4.47 7.71
CA SER A 455 -3.71 -4.73 8.78
C SER A 455 -5.11 -5.09 8.28
N TYR A 456 -5.61 -4.45 7.21
CA TYR A 456 -6.94 -4.75 6.63
C TYR A 456 -7.12 -6.19 6.14
N LYS A 457 -6.02 -6.93 5.94
CA LYS A 457 -6.01 -8.32 5.47
C LYS A 457 -5.89 -9.33 6.63
N HIS A 458 -5.25 -8.91 7.72
CA HIS A 458 -4.86 -9.81 8.81
C HIS A 458 -5.54 -9.48 10.14
N LEU A 459 -6.38 -8.46 10.19
CA LEU A 459 -7.11 -8.04 11.38
C LEU A 459 -8.60 -8.24 11.14
N PHE A 460 -9.23 -9.06 11.97
CA PHE A 460 -10.67 -9.26 12.00
C PHE A 460 -11.21 -8.84 13.36
N TYR A 461 -12.26 -8.03 13.35
CA TYR A 461 -12.96 -7.62 14.56
C TYR A 461 -14.44 -7.89 14.39
N ALA A 462 -15.06 -8.50 15.40
CA ALA A 462 -16.49 -8.71 15.48
C ALA A 462 -17.03 -8.25 16.83
N GLU A 463 -18.19 -7.61 16.86
CA GLU A 463 -18.83 -7.20 18.11
C GLU A 463 -19.37 -8.40 18.91
N ASP A 464 -19.67 -9.50 18.22
CA ASP A 464 -20.16 -10.74 18.82
C ASP A 464 -19.79 -11.97 17.95
N PHE A 465 -20.23 -13.14 18.40
CA PHE A 465 -19.91 -14.42 17.76
C PHE A 465 -20.73 -14.70 16.49
N THR A 466 -21.66 -13.82 16.08
CA THR A 466 -22.49 -14.03 14.88
C THR A 466 -21.70 -13.86 13.59
N ALA A 467 -20.69 -12.99 13.58
CA ALA A 467 -19.83 -12.74 12.42
C ALA A 467 -18.72 -13.80 12.23
N MET A 468 -18.66 -14.83 13.08
CA MET A 468 -17.63 -15.87 12.97
C MET A 468 -17.72 -16.70 11.70
N GLU A 469 -18.92 -16.85 11.13
CA GLU A 469 -19.11 -17.56 9.87
C GLU A 469 -18.46 -16.78 8.71
N ASP A 470 -18.71 -15.47 8.64
CA ASP A 470 -18.11 -14.58 7.63
C ASP A 470 -16.58 -14.54 7.74
N ILE A 471 -16.05 -14.39 8.98
CA ILE A 471 -14.61 -14.41 9.24
C ILE A 471 -13.99 -15.76 8.82
N SER A 472 -14.71 -16.86 9.04
CA SER A 472 -14.26 -18.20 8.61
C SER A 472 -14.16 -18.29 7.09
N GLU A 473 -15.16 -17.78 6.35
CA GLU A 473 -15.11 -17.74 4.89
C GLU A 473 -13.95 -16.89 4.36
N GLU A 474 -13.71 -15.73 4.96
CA GLU A 474 -12.59 -14.88 4.55
C GLU A 474 -11.24 -15.53 4.86
N LEU A 475 -11.07 -16.10 6.06
CA LEU A 475 -9.83 -16.80 6.43
C LEU A 475 -9.55 -18.01 5.57
N LYS A 476 -10.58 -18.73 5.09
CA LYS A 476 -10.40 -19.84 4.15
C LYS A 476 -9.71 -19.38 2.88
N VAL A 477 -10.08 -18.23 2.33
CA VAL A 477 -9.42 -17.63 1.15
C VAL A 477 -8.01 -17.16 1.52
N GLN A 478 -7.84 -16.53 2.68
CA GLN A 478 -6.59 -15.89 3.08
C GLN A 478 -5.47 -16.87 3.45
N ILE A 479 -5.76 -17.95 4.19
CA ILE A 479 -4.81 -19.03 4.49
C ILE A 479 -4.28 -19.65 3.20
N CYS A 480 -5.09 -19.62 2.14
CA CYS A 480 -4.73 -20.12 0.82
C CYS A 480 -3.81 -19.17 0.03
N GLU A 481 -3.97 -17.84 0.19
CA GLU A 481 -3.15 -16.81 -0.46
C GLU A 481 -1.78 -16.57 0.20
N GLY A 482 -1.58 -16.99 1.45
CA GLY A 482 -0.32 -16.84 2.20
C GLY A 482 0.92 -17.51 1.57
N ASN A 483 0.74 -18.28 0.49
CA ASN A 483 1.82 -18.83 -0.34
C ASN A 483 2.51 -17.78 -1.24
N SER A 484 1.89 -16.62 -1.51
CA SER A 484 2.46 -15.61 -2.43
C SER A 484 3.40 -14.62 -1.74
N ALA A 485 3.36 -14.51 -0.41
CA ALA A 485 4.15 -13.51 0.34
C ALA A 485 5.63 -13.92 0.56
N GLY A 486 5.94 -15.23 0.56
CA GLY A 486 7.32 -15.73 0.69
C GLY A 486 8.19 -15.46 -0.53
N PHE A 487 7.59 -15.32 -1.71
CA PHE A 487 8.29 -15.06 -2.97
C PHE A 487 8.85 -13.63 -3.05
N LEU A 488 8.12 -12.65 -2.53
CA LEU A 488 8.58 -11.26 -2.46
C LEU A 488 9.78 -11.12 -1.52
N PHE A 489 9.82 -11.82 -0.39
CA PHE A 489 10.93 -11.71 0.56
C PHE A 489 12.27 -12.21 -0.01
N LEU A 490 12.27 -13.29 -0.81
CA LEU A 490 13.48 -13.78 -1.51
C LEU A 490 13.89 -12.88 -2.68
N TYR A 491 12.92 -12.30 -3.41
CA TYR A 491 13.19 -11.27 -4.42
C TYR A 491 13.83 -10.03 -3.78
N PHE A 492 13.30 -9.56 -2.64
CA PHE A 492 13.86 -8.46 -1.89
C PHE A 492 15.23 -8.83 -1.31
N LEU A 493 15.46 -10.04 -0.77
CA LEU A 493 16.77 -10.44 -0.26
C LEU A 493 17.83 -10.53 -1.36
N ASN A 494 17.50 -11.12 -2.52
CA ASN A 494 18.42 -11.20 -3.66
C ASN A 494 18.71 -9.82 -4.26
N THR A 495 17.72 -8.91 -4.26
CA THR A 495 17.91 -7.52 -4.70
C THR A 495 18.73 -6.73 -3.68
N PHE A 496 18.52 -6.96 -2.37
CA PHE A 496 19.28 -6.32 -1.30
C PHE A 496 20.72 -6.83 -1.25
N ILE A 497 20.96 -8.13 -1.47
CA ILE A 497 22.30 -8.75 -1.58
C ILE A 497 23.01 -8.27 -2.85
N LYS A 498 22.30 -8.17 -4.00
CA LYS A 498 22.85 -7.56 -5.22
C LYS A 498 23.19 -6.09 -5.02
N CYS A 499 22.33 -5.31 -4.37
CA CYS A 499 22.59 -3.90 -4.06
C CYS A 499 23.73 -3.72 -3.05
N THR A 500 23.88 -4.61 -2.06
CA THR A 500 25.01 -4.54 -1.11
C THR A 500 26.32 -4.99 -1.76
N LEU A 501 26.33 -5.98 -2.66
CA LEU A 501 27.51 -6.33 -3.45
C LEU A 501 27.90 -5.22 -4.44
N LEU A 502 26.93 -4.62 -5.14
CA LEU A 502 27.18 -3.49 -6.05
C LEU A 502 27.69 -2.24 -5.31
N CYS A 503 27.13 -1.94 -4.13
CA CYS A 503 27.67 -0.89 -3.25
C CYS A 503 29.08 -1.24 -2.76
N LEU A 504 29.39 -2.51 -2.47
CA LEU A 504 30.74 -2.92 -2.06
C LEU A 504 31.75 -2.78 -3.21
N GLU A 505 31.36 -3.17 -4.43
CA GLU A 505 32.19 -3.02 -5.63
C GLU A 505 32.44 -1.54 -5.97
N GLU A 506 31.43 -0.67 -5.84
CA GLU A 506 31.59 0.77 -6.03
C GLU A 506 32.40 1.45 -4.90
N LEU A 507 32.30 0.97 -3.64
CA LEU A 507 33.13 1.42 -2.52
C LEU A 507 34.60 1.01 -2.68
N ILE A 508 34.86 -0.17 -3.26
CA ILE A 508 36.22 -0.64 -3.58
C ILE A 508 36.79 0.11 -4.79
N ALA A 509 35.96 0.45 -5.79
CA ALA A 509 36.38 1.19 -6.98
C ALA A 509 36.62 2.69 -6.73
N SER A 510 35.94 3.29 -5.75
CA SER A 510 36.01 4.74 -5.45
C SER A 510 37.11 5.13 -4.44
N SER A 511 37.84 4.16 -3.87
CA SER A 511 38.86 4.41 -2.84
C SER A 511 40.16 3.60 -3.02
N PRO A 512 41.05 3.96 -3.95
CA PRO A 512 42.37 3.31 -4.07
C PRO A 512 43.30 3.53 -2.86
N PHE A 513 42.90 4.38 -1.91
CA PHE A 513 43.66 4.65 -0.67
C PHE A 513 43.43 3.64 0.47
N LEU A 514 42.39 2.80 0.42
CA LEU A 514 42.11 1.84 1.50
C LEU A 514 42.98 0.57 1.42
N LEU A 515 43.40 0.17 0.21
CA LEU A 515 44.29 -0.98 0.00
C LEU A 515 45.75 -0.72 0.42
N LEU A 516 46.19 0.54 0.47
CA LEU A 516 47.56 0.92 0.88
C LEU A 516 47.75 1.01 2.40
N ARG A 517 46.68 1.11 3.19
CA ARG A 517 46.77 1.13 4.66
C ARG A 517 46.77 -0.24 5.32
N LEU A 518 46.30 -1.29 4.62
CA LEU A 518 46.34 -2.66 5.13
C LEU A 518 47.65 -3.40 4.82
N SER A 519 48.51 -2.87 3.94
CA SER A 519 49.82 -3.47 3.65
C SER A 519 50.99 -2.87 4.48
N GLN A 520 50.74 -1.88 5.34
CA GLN A 520 51.78 -1.21 6.14
C GLN A 520 51.70 -1.49 7.65
N GLN A 521 50.82 -2.40 8.09
CA GLN A 521 50.65 -2.75 9.51
C GLN A 521 51.16 -4.15 9.88
N SER A 522 52.09 -4.71 9.09
CA SER A 522 52.64 -6.05 9.35
C SER A 522 54.18 -6.14 9.26
N THR A 523 54.90 -5.12 9.74
CA THR A 523 56.36 -5.24 9.96
C THR A 523 56.81 -4.40 11.16
N GLU A 524 56.72 -4.95 12.37
CA GLU A 524 57.66 -4.62 13.45
C GLU A 524 58.44 -5.89 13.83
N PRO A 525 59.78 -5.83 13.96
CA PRO A 525 60.59 -6.96 14.42
C PRO A 525 60.74 -6.95 15.95
N HIS A 526 60.57 -8.12 16.56
CA HIS A 526 60.95 -8.40 17.95
C HIS A 526 62.46 -8.23 18.18
N PRO A 527 62.91 -7.58 19.27
CA PRO A 527 64.24 -7.81 19.81
C PRO A 527 64.25 -8.95 20.83
N ALA A 528 65.35 -9.68 20.82
CA ALA A 528 65.60 -10.92 21.54
C ALA A 528 65.74 -10.76 23.08
N ARG A 529 65.53 -11.90 23.75
CA ARG A 529 65.80 -12.19 25.17
C ARG A 529 67.18 -11.72 25.66
N ALA A 530 67.25 -11.26 26.92
CA ALA A 530 68.33 -11.62 27.85
C ALA A 530 67.93 -11.36 29.32
N VAL A 531 68.14 -12.41 30.14
CA VAL A 531 68.18 -12.53 31.62
C VAL A 531 66.87 -12.41 32.39
#